data_AF-A0A0U2VFB6-F1
#
_entry.id   AF-A0A0U2VFB6-F1
#
_cell.length_a   1.000
_cell.length_b   1.000
_cell.length_c   1.000
_cell.angle_alpha   90.00
_cell.angle_beta   90.00
_cell.angle_gamma   90.00
#
_symmetry.space_group_name_H-M   'P 1'
#
loop_
_entity.id
_entity.type
_entity.pdbx_description
1 polymer ?
#
loop_
_entity_poly.entity_id
_entity_poly.type
_entity_poly.pdbx_seq_one_letter_code
_entity_poly.pdbx_strand_id
1 'polypeptide(L)'
;MRLASRFGRQNSIRRESPLADAELMQTVPSVFSGDKHESRSERYTYIPTINIINRLREEGFQSFFACQSRVRDLSRREYSKHMLRFRRE
;
A
#
# COMPACT_ATOMS: atom_id res chain seq x y z
N MET A 1 19.23 -14.45 -6.60
CA MET A 1 17.94 -13.84 -7.01
C MET A 1 17.88 -12.40 -6.52
N ARG A 2 17.72 -11.41 -7.41
CA ARG A 2 17.45 -10.02 -7.00
C ARG A 2 15.95 -9.90 -6.77
N LEU A 3 15.51 -9.82 -5.52
CA LEU A 3 14.11 -9.48 -5.22
C LEU A 3 13.78 -8.18 -5.97
N ALA A 4 12.67 -8.17 -6.72
CA ALA A 4 12.23 -7.01 -7.48
C ALA A 4 11.74 -5.91 -6.51
N SER A 5 12.69 -5.26 -5.82
CA SER A 5 12.45 -4.12 -4.94
C SER A 5 12.25 -2.82 -5.71
N ARG A 6 12.49 -2.83 -7.04
CA ARG A 6 12.40 -1.64 -7.88
C ARG A 6 10.94 -1.29 -8.11
N PHE A 7 10.50 -0.24 -7.46
CA PHE A 7 9.39 0.55 -7.95
C PHE A 7 9.93 1.40 -9.11
N GLY A 8 9.36 1.22 -10.30
CA GLY A 8 9.72 2.01 -11.48
C GLY A 8 9.13 3.42 -11.40
N ARG A 9 8.35 3.82 -12.40
CA ARG A 9 7.52 5.03 -12.27
C ARG A 9 6.48 4.80 -11.18
N GLN A 10 6.59 5.54 -10.08
CA GLN A 10 5.73 5.42 -8.91
C GLN A 10 5.10 6.76 -8.53
N ASN A 11 3.96 6.70 -7.86
CA ASN A 11 3.50 7.81 -7.03
C ASN A 11 4.08 7.59 -5.64
N SER A 12 4.64 8.63 -5.03
CA SER A 12 5.25 8.53 -3.70
C SER A 12 5.06 9.78 -2.88
N ILE A 13 4.97 9.59 -1.56
CA ILE A 13 4.91 10.64 -0.56
C ILE A 13 5.86 10.31 0.58
N ARG A 14 6.50 11.34 1.14
CA ARG A 14 7.27 11.28 2.38
C ARG A 14 6.91 12.50 3.24
N ARG A 15 6.70 12.28 4.53
CA ARG A 15 6.41 13.34 5.51
C ARG A 15 7.28 13.15 6.76
N GLU A 16 7.47 14.23 7.50
CA GLU A 16 8.09 14.21 8.82
C GLU A 16 7.07 13.86 9.92
N SER A 17 5.78 14.04 9.66
CA SER A 17 4.65 13.59 10.49
C SER A 17 4.04 12.29 9.94
N PRO A 18 3.30 11.52 10.76
CA PRO A 18 2.52 10.38 10.30
C PRO A 18 1.61 10.72 9.12
N LEU A 19 1.56 9.84 8.11
CA LEU A 19 0.68 9.97 6.95
C LEU A 19 -0.77 9.69 7.34
N ALA A 20 -1.65 10.64 6.98
CA ALA A 20 -3.09 10.49 7.15
C ALA A 20 -3.70 9.55 6.09
N ASP A 21 -4.88 9.00 6.38
CA ASP A 21 -5.57 8.10 5.44
C ASP A 21 -5.90 8.78 4.10
N ALA A 22 -6.22 10.08 4.12
CA ALA A 22 -6.43 10.85 2.89
C ALA A 22 -5.16 10.90 2.02
N GLU A 23 -3.98 11.06 2.63
CA GLU A 23 -2.71 11.08 1.90
C GLU A 23 -2.36 9.68 1.35
N LEU A 24 -2.65 8.63 2.13
CA LEU A 24 -2.50 7.25 1.68
C LEU A 24 -3.47 6.92 0.55
N MET A 25 -4.73 7.36 0.62
CA MET A 25 -5.74 7.12 -0.42
C MET A 25 -5.34 7.76 -1.75
N GLN A 26 -4.76 8.97 -1.69
CA GLN A 26 -4.27 9.66 -2.88
C GLN A 26 -3.04 8.97 -3.49
N THR A 27 -2.11 8.51 -2.66
CA THR A 27 -0.79 8.04 -3.12
C THR A 27 -0.74 6.53 -3.38
N VAL A 28 -1.35 5.74 -2.50
CA VAL A 28 -1.32 4.28 -2.45
C VAL A 28 -2.72 3.67 -2.30
N PRO A 29 -3.67 3.98 -3.22
CA PRO A 29 -5.06 3.52 -3.09
C PRO A 29 -5.21 2.00 -2.96
N SER A 30 -4.25 1.20 -3.45
CA SER A 30 -4.33 -0.27 -3.33
C SER A 30 -4.27 -0.81 -1.91
N VAL A 31 -3.88 0.02 -0.94
CA VAL A 31 -3.94 -0.30 0.48
C VAL A 31 -5.39 -0.47 0.97
N PHE A 32 -6.32 0.26 0.37
CA PHE A 32 -7.71 0.35 0.79
C PHE A 32 -8.62 -0.65 0.08
N SER A 33 -8.07 -1.48 -0.80
CA SER A 33 -8.82 -2.51 -1.50
C SER A 33 -9.38 -3.53 -0.50
N GLY A 34 -10.70 -3.72 -0.55
CA GLY A 34 -11.40 -4.64 0.36
C GLY A 34 -11.27 -6.11 -0.05
N ASP A 35 -10.94 -6.36 -1.32
CA ASP A 35 -10.94 -7.71 -1.89
C ASP A 35 -9.75 -7.98 -2.80
N LYS A 36 -9.57 -9.26 -3.16
CA LYS A 36 -8.61 -9.65 -4.20
C LYS A 36 -9.12 -9.26 -5.58
N HIS A 37 -8.17 -9.01 -6.48
CA HIS A 37 -8.49 -8.90 -7.91
C HIS A 37 -9.10 -10.20 -8.42
N GLU A 38 -10.08 -10.13 -9.33
CA GLU A 38 -10.79 -11.28 -9.92
C GLU A 38 -9.84 -12.34 -10.53
N SER A 39 -8.67 -11.91 -11.01
CA SER A 39 -7.66 -12.82 -11.57
C SER A 39 -6.98 -13.72 -10.52
N ARG A 40 -7.27 -13.55 -9.23
CA ARG A 40 -6.65 -14.35 -8.15
C ARG A 40 -7.49 -15.60 -7.90
N SER A 41 -6.82 -16.73 -7.76
CA SER A 41 -7.50 -18.01 -7.50
C SER A 41 -8.30 -18.00 -6.21
N GLU A 42 -9.27 -18.91 -6.10
CA GLU A 42 -10.06 -19.09 -4.88
C GLU A 42 -9.19 -19.40 -3.65
N ARG A 43 -8.09 -20.14 -3.85
CA ARG A 43 -7.12 -20.48 -2.80
C ARG A 43 -6.32 -19.28 -2.26
N TYR A 44 -6.35 -18.14 -2.94
CA TYR A 44 -5.71 -16.92 -2.46
C TYR A 44 -6.57 -16.28 -1.37
N THR A 45 -6.11 -16.39 -0.12
CA THR A 45 -6.68 -15.69 1.03
C THR A 45 -6.16 -14.26 1.04
N TYR A 46 -7.06 -13.31 0.78
CA TYR A 46 -6.74 -11.91 0.82
C TYR A 46 -6.98 -11.34 2.22
N ILE A 47 -6.01 -10.58 2.70
CA ILE A 47 -6.14 -9.77 3.91
C ILE A 47 -6.01 -8.31 3.45
N PRO A 48 -7.06 -7.48 3.62
CA PRO A 48 -6.99 -6.07 3.28
C PRO A 48 -5.81 -5.40 3.98
N THR A 49 -4.99 -4.67 3.23
CA THR A 49 -3.77 -4.08 3.78
C THR A 49 -4.10 -3.01 4.83
N ILE A 50 -5.18 -2.26 4.65
CA ILE A 50 -5.65 -1.27 5.63
C ILE A 50 -5.86 -1.89 7.03
N ASN A 51 -6.31 -3.15 7.12
CA ASN A 51 -6.47 -3.83 8.40
C ASN A 51 -5.11 -4.03 9.09
N ILE A 52 -4.08 -4.40 8.32
CA ILE A 52 -2.71 -4.55 8.83
C ILE A 52 -2.17 -3.20 9.29
N ILE A 53 -2.37 -2.13 8.51
CA ILE A 53 -1.92 -0.78 8.87
C ILE A 53 -2.58 -0.31 10.17
N ASN A 54 -3.89 -0.50 10.31
CA ASN A 54 -4.61 -0.07 11.52
C ASN A 54 -4.09 -0.80 12.77
N ARG A 55 -3.83 -2.12 12.67
CA ARG A 55 -3.18 -2.87 13.76
C ARG A 55 -1.77 -2.38 14.06
N LEU A 56 -0.98 -2.08 13.03
CA LEU A 56 0.35 -1.51 13.23
C LEU A 56 0.29 -0.14 13.94
N ARG A 57 -0.68 0.70 13.61
CA ARG A 57 -0.92 1.98 14.29
C ARG A 57 -1.30 1.80 15.75
N GLU A 58 -2.16 0.83 16.07
CA GLU A 58 -2.50 0.47 17.46
C GLU A 58 -1.26 0.06 18.27
N GLU A 59 -0.29 -0.62 17.63
CA GLU A 59 1.00 -1.01 18.21
C GLU A 59 2.05 0.14 18.21
N GLY A 60 1.67 1.36 17.83
CA GLY A 60 2.53 2.55 17.83
C GLY A 60 3.41 2.70 16.57
N PHE A 61 3.18 1.93 15.53
CA PHE A 61 3.88 2.07 14.24
C PHE A 61 3.11 2.98 13.29
N GLN A 62 3.70 4.13 12.97
CA GLN A 62 3.13 5.12 12.07
C GLN A 62 3.86 5.13 10.72
N SER A 63 3.13 5.34 9.63
CA SER A 63 3.71 5.40 8.28
C SER A 63 4.20 6.80 7.95
N PHE A 64 5.45 6.94 7.50
CA PHE A 64 6.07 8.24 7.12
C PHE A 64 6.44 8.31 5.64
N PHE A 65 6.37 7.17 4.94
CA PHE A 65 6.58 7.08 3.51
C PHE A 65 5.60 6.06 2.91
N ALA A 66 5.07 6.40 1.74
CA ALA A 66 4.27 5.48 0.95
C ALA A 66 4.59 5.66 -0.54
N CYS A 67 4.61 4.56 -1.29
CA CYS A 67 4.63 4.62 -2.75
C CYS A 67 3.87 3.47 -3.40
N GLN A 68 3.36 3.70 -4.60
CA GLN A 68 2.68 2.68 -5.41
C GLN A 68 3.14 2.75 -6.86
N SER A 69 3.32 1.58 -7.47
CA SER A 69 3.63 1.46 -8.89
C SER A 69 2.51 2.02 -9.75
N ARG A 70 2.85 2.86 -10.73
CA ARG A 70 1.88 3.32 -11.73
C ARG A 70 1.46 2.16 -12.63
N VAL A 71 0.19 2.15 -12.99
CA VAL A 71 -0.40 1.18 -13.90
C VAL A 71 -0.74 1.86 -15.22
N ARG A 72 -0.66 1.10 -16.33
CA ARG A 72 -1.16 1.57 -17.63
C ARG A 72 -2.67 1.40 -17.74
N ASP A 73 -3.18 0.33 -17.17
CA ASP A 73 -4.59 0.00 -17.07
C ASP A 73 -5.13 0.45 -15.71
N LEU A 74 -6.08 1.37 -15.72
CA LEU A 74 -6.63 1.97 -14.50
C LEU A 74 -7.45 0.99 -13.67
N SER A 75 -8.02 -0.06 -14.26
CA SER A 75 -8.74 -1.10 -13.51
C SER A 75 -7.84 -1.81 -12.49
N ARG A 76 -6.53 -1.82 -12.75
CA ARG A 76 -5.53 -2.45 -11.86
C ARG A 76 -4.97 -1.50 -10.81
N ARG A 77 -5.42 -0.24 -10.77
CA ARG A 77 -4.87 0.78 -9.87
C ARG A 77 -4.98 0.36 -8.40
N GLU A 78 -6.10 -0.25 -8.03
CA GLU A 78 -6.40 -0.71 -6.67
C GLU A 78 -5.69 -2.03 -6.32
N TYR A 79 -5.01 -2.67 -7.28
CA TYR A 79 -4.35 -3.96 -7.06
C TYR A 79 -2.86 -3.91 -7.36
N SER A 80 -2.33 -2.70 -7.57
CA SER A 80 -0.92 -2.46 -7.84
C SER A 80 -0.09 -2.56 -6.57
N LYS A 81 1.18 -2.95 -6.74
CA LYS A 81 2.16 -3.04 -5.65
C LYS A 81 2.31 -1.67 -4.96
N HIS A 82 2.16 -1.65 -3.64
CA HIS A 82 2.50 -0.52 -2.78
C HIS A 82 3.69 -0.86 -1.85
N MET A 83 4.31 0.16 -1.27
CA MET A 83 5.30 0.07 -0.19
C MET A 83 5.03 1.17 0.80
N LEU A 84 5.03 0.80 2.08
CA LEU A 84 4.95 1.71 3.21
C LEU A 84 6.23 1.56 4.03
N ARG A 85 6.70 2.64 4.64
CA ARG A 85 7.75 2.58 5.67
C ARG A 85 7.19 3.12 6.98
N PHE A 86 7.28 2.29 8.00
CA PHE A 86 6.82 2.59 9.33
C PHE A 86 7.99 2.99 10.23
N ARG A 87 7.69 3.82 11.21
CA ARG A 87 8.55 4.12 12.35
C ARG A 87 7.70 3.99 13.60
N ARG A 88 8.32 3.54 14.69
CA ARG A 88 7.68 3.54 16.00
C ARG A 88 7.86 4.90 16.65
N GLU A 89 6.77 5.47 17.14
CA GLU A 89 6.79 6.64 18.03
C GLU A 89 7.05 6.21 19.48
#